data_AF-A0A961AS60-F1
#
_entry.id   AF-A0A961AS60-F1
#
_cell.length_a   1.000
_cell.length_b   1.000
_cell.length_c   1.000
_cell.angle_alpha   90.00
_cell.angle_beta   90.00
_cell.angle_gamma   90.00
#
_symmetry.space_group_name_H-M   'P 1'
#
loop_
_entity.id
_entity.type
_entity.pdbx_description
1 polymer ?
#
loop_
_entity_poly.entity_id
_entity_poly.type
_entity_poly.pdbx_seq_one_letter_code
_entity_poly.pdbx_strand_id
1 'polypeptide(L)'
;MSRVCSITGARVSTGRRIHRSGLAKKKGGVGRHVTKTVKRQFKPNLRDKRIWVPELGRYVRVRISARGLKTVNKNGAYKTLKEAGLI
;
A
#
# COMPACT_ATOMS: atom_id res chain seq x y z
N MET A 1 -11.27 -5.37 11.66
CA MET A 1 -10.57 -4.13 11.22
C MET A 1 -10.41 -4.11 9.70
N SER A 2 -11.00 -3.11 9.02
CA SER A 2 -10.83 -2.85 7.58
C SER A 2 -9.34 -2.73 7.23
N ARG A 3 -8.79 -3.33 6.16
CA ARG A 3 -7.33 -3.24 5.81
C ARG A 3 -6.99 -1.90 5.13
N VAL A 4 -6.98 -0.84 5.91
CA VAL A 4 -6.72 0.54 5.45
C VAL A 4 -5.53 1.14 6.20
N CYS A 5 -4.63 1.81 5.50
CA CYS A 5 -3.57 2.60 6.12
C CYS A 5 -4.18 3.85 6.74
N SER A 6 -3.95 4.08 8.04
CA SER A 6 -4.52 5.23 8.75
C SER A 6 -4.01 6.59 8.24
N ILE A 7 -2.82 6.63 7.63
CA ILE A 7 -2.21 7.89 7.15
C ILE A 7 -2.44 8.11 5.65
N THR A 8 -2.25 7.08 4.83
CA THR A 8 -2.29 7.22 3.36
C THR A 8 -3.60 6.77 2.73
N GLY A 9 -4.55 6.22 3.52
CA GLY A 9 -5.80 5.66 3.02
C GLY A 9 -5.64 4.42 2.12
N ALA A 10 -4.41 3.89 1.98
CA ALA A 10 -4.14 2.75 1.13
C ALA A 10 -5.02 1.55 1.54
N ARG A 11 -5.83 1.08 0.59
CA ARG A 11 -6.83 0.01 0.78
C ARG A 11 -6.57 -1.14 -0.18
N VAL A 12 -7.22 -2.27 0.10
CA VAL A 12 -7.21 -3.43 -0.80
C VAL A 12 -7.83 -3.02 -2.14
N SER A 13 -7.12 -3.29 -3.23
CA SER A 13 -7.66 -3.12 -4.59
C SER A 13 -7.79 -4.48 -5.27
N THR A 14 -8.76 -4.59 -6.17
CA THR A 14 -9.01 -5.82 -6.93
C THR A 14 -8.43 -5.66 -8.34
N GLY A 15 -7.85 -6.73 -8.87
CA GLY A 15 -7.44 -6.78 -10.26
C GLY A 15 -7.43 -8.20 -10.79
N ARG A 16 -6.73 -8.40 -11.90
CA ARG A 16 -6.62 -9.71 -12.57
C ARG A 16 -5.16 -10.14 -12.69
N ARG A 17 -4.94 -11.45 -12.64
CA ARG A 17 -3.71 -12.11 -13.09
C ARG A 17 -3.99 -12.64 -14.50
N ILE A 18 -3.28 -12.09 -15.48
CA ILE A 18 -3.41 -12.48 -16.88
C ILE A 18 -2.27 -13.45 -17.19
N HIS A 19 -2.61 -14.70 -17.44
CA HIS A 19 -1.66 -15.73 -17.86
C HIS A 19 -1.50 -15.62 -19.37
N ARG A 20 -0.26 -15.46 -19.84
CA ARG A 20 0.07 -15.38 -21.26
C ARG A 20 1.08 -16.45 -21.62
N SER A 21 0.89 -17.10 -22.77
CA SER A 21 1.83 -18.05 -23.36
C SER A 21 2.44 -17.48 -24.64
N GLY A 22 3.59 -18.01 -25.04
CA GLY A 22 4.31 -17.57 -26.24
C GLY A 22 5.26 -16.39 -26.02
N LEU A 23 6.14 -16.17 -27.00
CA LEU A 23 7.10 -15.07 -27.02
C LEU A 23 6.46 -13.78 -27.56
N ALA A 24 6.92 -12.63 -27.07
CA ALA A 24 6.45 -11.35 -27.58
C ALA A 24 6.92 -11.16 -29.04
N LYS A 25 6.09 -10.55 -29.90
CA LYS A 25 6.47 -10.20 -31.29
C LYS A 25 7.75 -9.37 -31.36
N LYS A 26 7.90 -8.39 -30.46
CA LYS A 26 9.13 -7.58 -30.33
C LYS A 26 10.40 -8.42 -30.09
N LYS A 27 10.28 -9.62 -29.52
CA LYS A 27 11.40 -10.54 -29.27
C LYS A 27 11.55 -11.61 -30.38
N GLY A 28 10.93 -11.41 -31.54
CA GLY A 28 11.02 -12.35 -32.67
C GLY A 28 10.11 -13.58 -32.59
N GLY A 29 9.18 -13.63 -31.63
CA GLY A 29 8.19 -14.73 -31.54
C GLY A 29 6.89 -14.45 -32.32
N VAL A 30 6.06 -15.48 -32.52
CA VAL A 30 4.75 -15.39 -33.21
C VAL A 30 3.79 -14.43 -32.50
N GLY A 31 3.86 -14.35 -31.16
CA GLY A 31 3.04 -13.46 -30.34
C GLY A 31 2.65 -14.07 -29.00
N ARG A 32 2.22 -13.22 -28.06
CA ARG A 32 1.72 -13.64 -26.74
C ARG A 32 0.20 -13.87 -26.81
N HIS A 33 -0.25 -15.08 -26.52
CA HIS A 33 -1.67 -15.43 -26.40
C HIS A 33 -2.13 -15.38 -24.94
N VAL A 34 -3.39 -15.02 -24.68
CA VAL A 34 -3.95 -15.00 -23.32
C VAL A 34 -4.57 -16.36 -23.00
N THR A 35 -3.97 -17.10 -22.07
CA THR A 35 -4.41 -18.46 -21.72
C THR A 35 -5.52 -18.45 -20.67
N LYS A 36 -5.42 -17.59 -19.67
CA LYS A 36 -6.38 -17.53 -18.55
C LYS A 36 -6.34 -16.17 -17.88
N THR A 37 -7.50 -15.71 -17.42
CA THR A 37 -7.61 -14.50 -16.61
C THR A 37 -8.28 -14.84 -15.28
N VAL A 38 -7.56 -14.64 -14.17
CA VAL A 38 -8.03 -14.98 -12.81
C VAL A 38 -8.13 -13.72 -11.97
N LYS A 39 -9.18 -13.58 -11.15
CA LYS A 39 -9.30 -12.47 -10.19
C LYS A 39 -8.22 -12.58 -9.10
N ARG A 40 -7.63 -11.46 -8.69
CA ARG A 40 -6.71 -11.36 -7.55
C ARG A 40 -6.95 -10.09 -6.75
N GLN A 41 -6.53 -10.10 -5.49
CA GLN A 41 -6.56 -8.93 -4.61
C GLN A 41 -5.14 -8.45 -4.34
N PHE A 42 -4.94 -7.13 -4.39
CA PHE A 42 -3.72 -6.45 -3.99
C PHE A 42 -3.90 -5.89 -2.58
N LYS A 43 -3.20 -6.50 -1.62
CA LYS A 43 -3.26 -6.10 -0.21
C LYS A 43 -2.12 -5.12 0.08
N PRO A 44 -2.37 -3.97 0.74
CA PRO A 44 -1.31 -3.10 1.23
C PRO A 44 -0.49 -3.80 2.32
N ASN A 45 0.82 -3.57 2.36
CA ASN A 45 1.72 -4.05 3.43
C ASN A 45 1.53 -3.20 4.69
N LEU A 46 0.46 -3.50 5.44
CA LEU A 46 0.10 -2.81 6.68
C LEU A 46 0.84 -3.46 7.85
N ARG A 47 1.37 -2.62 8.74
CA ARG A 47 2.05 -3.02 9.98
C ARG A 47 1.56 -2.14 11.12
N ASP A 48 1.40 -2.73 12.29
CA ASP A 48 1.11 -1.98 13.50
C ASP A 48 2.41 -1.40 14.06
N LYS A 49 2.46 -0.08 14.21
CA LYS A 49 3.63 0.64 14.72
C LYS A 49 3.19 1.64 15.78
N ARG A 50 4.06 1.82 16.79
CA ARG A 50 3.96 2.92 17.74
C ARG A 50 4.83 4.07 17.23
N ILE A 51 4.25 5.27 17.16
CA ILE A 51 4.94 6.50 16.78
C ILE A 51 4.95 7.40 18.01
N TRP A 52 6.12 7.88 18.40
CA TRP A 52 6.25 8.90 19.43
C TRP A 52 5.88 10.26 18.86
N VAL A 53 4.98 10.98 19.53
CA VAL A 53 4.60 12.34 19.14
C VAL A 53 5.11 13.29 20.23
N PRO A 54 6.19 14.04 19.98
CA PRO A 54 6.79 14.92 20.97
C PRO A 54 5.80 15.95 21.55
N GLU A 55 4.95 16.51 20.70
CA GLU A 55 4.00 17.58 21.06
C GLU A 55 2.88 17.12 22.00
N LEU A 56 2.58 15.81 22.03
CA LEU A 56 1.58 15.23 22.92
C LEU A 56 2.20 14.40 24.06
N GLY A 57 3.53 14.29 24.10
CA GLY A 57 4.25 13.48 25.10
C GLY A 57 3.81 12.01 25.15
N ARG A 58 3.23 11.45 24.07
CA ARG A 58 2.63 10.11 24.08
C ARG A 58 2.95 9.30 22.83
N TYR A 59 2.88 7.97 22.98
CA TYR A 59 2.93 7.05 21.85
C TYR A 59 1.53 6.86 21.25
N VAL A 60 1.41 7.08 19.95
CA VAL A 60 0.18 6.74 19.20
C VAL A 60 0.39 5.42 18.47
N ARG A 61 -0.53 4.47 18.67
CA ARG A 61 -0.57 3.20 17.92
C ARG A 61 -1.29 3.45 16.60
N VAL A 62 -0.61 3.25 15.48
CA VAL A 62 -1.21 3.38 14.15
C VAL A 62 -0.91 2.17 13.29
N ARG A 63 -1.88 1.78 12.48
CA ARG A 63 -1.68 0.76 11.45
C ARG A 63 -1.28 1.44 10.16
N ILE A 64 -0.01 1.31 9.83
CA ILE A 64 0.66 2.11 8.80
C ILE A 64 1.17 1.23 7.66
N SER A 65 1.12 1.76 6.45
CA SER A 65 1.82 1.17 5.31
C SER A 65 3.29 1.62 5.28
N ALA A 66 4.15 0.87 4.60
CA ALA A 66 5.56 1.30 4.41
C ALA A 66 5.69 2.70 3.80
N ARG A 67 4.79 3.07 2.87
CA ARG A 67 4.74 4.43 2.30
C ARG A 67 4.32 5.46 3.33
N GLY A 68 3.35 5.14 4.18
CA GLY A 68 2.95 6.01 5.29
C GLY A 68 4.09 6.27 6.27
N LEU A 69 4.91 5.26 6.56
CA LEU A 69 6.08 5.43 7.44
C LEU A 69 7.10 6.41 6.82
N LYS A 70 7.32 6.34 5.51
CA LYS A 70 8.17 7.30 4.80
C LYS A 70 7.61 8.72 4.87
N THR A 71 6.29 8.89 4.77
CA THR A 71 5.63 10.20 4.89
C THR A 71 5.82 10.78 6.29
N VAL A 72 5.61 9.98 7.35
CA VAL A 72 5.81 10.41 8.74
C VAL A 72 7.24 10.90 8.97
N ASN A 73 8.23 10.15 8.47
CA ASN A 73 9.63 10.55 8.61
C ASN A 73 9.98 11.83 7.85
N LYS A 74 9.28 12.13 6.74
CA LYS A 74 9.55 13.32 5.94
C LYS A 74 8.85 14.58 6.46
N ASN A 75 7.59 14.47 6.84
CA ASN A 75 6.74 15.62 7.16
C ASN A 75 6.58 15.87 8.67
N GLY A 76 7.12 14.98 9.52
CA GLY A 76 6.97 15.02 10.97
C GLY A 76 5.71 14.29 11.46
N ALA A 77 5.79 13.73 12.66
CA ALA A 77 4.73 12.89 13.23
C ALA A 77 3.44 13.65 13.51
N TYR A 78 3.53 14.85 14.09
CA TYR A 78 2.35 15.62 14.48
C TYR A 78 1.51 16.08 13.29
N LYS A 79 2.13 16.75 12.31
CA LYS A 79 1.47 17.22 11.10
C LYS A 79 0.77 16.09 10.34
N THR A 80 1.47 14.98 10.16
CA THR A 80 0.96 13.82 9.42
C THR A 80 -0.21 13.13 10.14
N LEU A 81 -0.18 13.08 11.48
CA LEU A 81 -1.25 12.47 12.27
C LEU A 81 -2.48 13.38 12.41
N LYS A 82 -2.29 14.71 12.45
CA LYS A 82 -3.36 15.71 12.42
C LYS A 82 -4.08 15.72 11.07
N GLU A 83 -3.33 15.71 9.97
CA GLU A 83 -3.91 15.58 8.62
C GLU A 83 -4.70 14.28 8.42
N ALA A 84 -4.29 13.21 9.11
CA ALA A 84 -4.97 11.92 9.09
C ALA A 84 -6.19 11.83 10.03
N GLY A 85 -6.47 12.86 10.84
CA GLY A 85 -7.57 12.88 11.82
C GLY A 85 -7.41 11.87 12.95
N LEU A 86 -6.16 11.49 13.29
CA LEU A 86 -5.83 10.58 14.38
C LEU A 86 -5.48 11.32 15.68
N ILE A 87 -5.38 12.65 15.58
CA ILE A 87 -5.24 13.68 16.62
C ILE A 87 -6.15 14.82 16.17
#